data_AF-A0A085TU03-F1
#
_entry.id   AF-A0A085TU03-F1
#
_cell.length_a   1.000
_cell.length_b   1.000
_cell.length_c   1.000
_cell.angle_alpha   90.00
_cell.angle_beta   90.00
_cell.angle_gamma   90.00
#
_symmetry.space_group_name_H-M   'P 1'
#
loop_
_entity.id
_entity.type
_entity.pdbx_description
1 polymer ?
#
loop_
_entity_poly.entity_id
_entity_poly.type
_entity_poly.pdbx_seq_one_letter_code
_entity_poly.pdbx_strand_id
1 'polypeptide(L)'
;MSDETDKRREARSYLIGLGLALALTLPVFALVAWDLAPRMTILWVTAIAAVLQIAAHLRFFLHIRLKGQTREDLHLILFTTLILLLMGGGTIWLLWNLHTRMG
;
A
#
# COMPACT_ATOMS: atom_id res chain seq x y z
N MET A 1 -1.42 34.10 -10.46
CA MET A 1 -0.16 33.69 -9.81
C MET A 1 -0.36 32.67 -8.67
N SER A 2 -1.59 32.19 -8.38
CA SER A 2 -1.85 31.14 -7.37
C SER A 2 -1.82 29.70 -7.93
N ASP A 3 -2.18 29.50 -9.20
CA ASP A 3 -2.31 28.17 -9.84
C ASP A 3 -0.97 27.40 -10.00
N GLU A 4 0.15 28.11 -10.14
CA GLU A 4 1.46 27.47 -10.32
C GLU A 4 2.02 26.86 -9.02
N THR A 5 1.66 27.46 -7.87
CA THR A 5 2.07 27.01 -6.54
C THR A 5 1.38 25.71 -6.12
N ASP A 6 0.11 25.53 -6.48
CA ASP A 6 -0.66 24.34 -6.12
C ASP A 6 -0.20 23.11 -6.91
N LYS A 7 0.05 23.25 -8.22
CA LYS A 7 0.62 22.20 -9.08
C LYS A 7 1.97 21.70 -8.57
N ARG A 8 2.86 22.61 -8.12
CA ARG A 8 4.16 22.26 -7.55
C ARG A 8 4.02 21.48 -6.23
N ARG A 9 2.99 21.76 -5.45
CA ARG A 9 2.72 21.10 -4.16
C ARG A 9 2.17 19.70 -4.35
N GLU A 10 1.30 19.50 -5.33
CA GLU A 10 0.82 18.17 -5.73
C GLU A 10 1.93 17.33 -6.37
N ALA A 11 2.70 17.89 -7.30
CA ALA A 11 3.83 17.21 -7.92
C ALA A 11 4.87 16.75 -6.87
N ARG A 12 5.17 17.59 -5.86
CA ARG A 12 6.02 17.21 -4.74
C ARG A 12 5.44 16.04 -3.93
N SER A 13 4.13 16.03 -3.69
CA SER A 13 3.48 14.92 -2.97
C SER A 13 3.60 13.60 -3.74
N TYR A 14 3.39 13.63 -5.06
CA TYR A 14 3.58 12.46 -5.92
C TYR A 14 5.04 12.00 -5.95
N LEU A 15 6.00 12.92 -6.06
CA LEU A 15 7.43 12.58 -6.07
C LEU A 15 7.91 12.00 -4.73
N ILE A 16 7.40 12.52 -3.60
CA ILE A 16 7.70 11.96 -2.27
C ILE A 16 7.10 10.55 -2.15
N GLY A 17 5.87 10.36 -2.62
CA GLY A 17 5.24 9.04 -2.64
C GLY A 17 5.98 8.03 -3.51
N LEU A 18 6.42 8.45 -4.68
CA LEU A 18 7.25 7.66 -5.58
C LEU A 18 8.57 7.29 -4.91
N GLY A 19 9.23 8.25 -4.27
CA GLY A 19 10.48 8.03 -3.54
C GLY A 19 10.31 7.04 -2.38
N LEU A 20 9.23 7.17 -1.59
CA LEU A 20 8.93 6.24 -0.50
C LEU A 20 8.63 4.84 -1.03
N ALA A 21 7.83 4.73 -2.09
CA ALA A 21 7.49 3.46 -2.72
C ALA A 21 8.73 2.74 -3.24
N LEU A 22 9.64 3.46 -3.91
CA LEU A 22 10.94 2.96 -4.36
C LEU A 22 11.84 2.54 -3.20
N ALA A 23 11.91 3.36 -2.15
CA ALA A 23 12.70 3.07 -0.96
C ALA A 23 12.22 1.80 -0.24
N LEU A 24 10.94 1.46 -0.39
CA LEU A 24 10.38 0.24 0.20
C LEU A 24 10.55 -0.99 -0.70
N THR A 25 10.45 -0.85 -2.02
CA THR A 25 10.60 -1.98 -2.96
C THR A 25 12.04 -2.35 -3.23
N LEU A 26 12.95 -1.39 -3.41
CA LEU A 26 14.35 -1.66 -3.75
C LEU A 26 15.05 -2.60 -2.74
N PRO A 27 14.94 -2.39 -1.41
CA PRO A 27 15.57 -3.27 -0.43
C PRO A 27 14.96 -4.67 -0.42
N VAL A 28 13.63 -4.78 -0.59
CA VAL A 28 12.93 -6.07 -0.63
C VAL A 28 13.35 -6.86 -1.87
N PHE A 29 13.44 -6.20 -3.02
CA PHE A 29 13.88 -6.82 -4.26
C PHE A 29 15.35 -7.25 -4.19
N ALA A 30 16.22 -6.39 -3.64
CA ALA A 30 17.61 -6.73 -3.35
C ALA A 30 17.73 -7.95 -2.44
N LEU A 31 16.96 -7.98 -1.35
CA LEU A 31 16.96 -9.07 -0.38
C LEU A 31 16.58 -10.41 -1.03
N VAL A 32 15.56 -10.41 -1.91
CA VAL A 32 15.10 -11.59 -2.63
C VAL A 32 16.07 -11.99 -3.75
N ALA A 33 16.61 -11.04 -4.51
CA ALA A 33 17.43 -11.32 -5.69
C ALA A 33 18.81 -11.89 -5.34
N TRP A 34 19.38 -11.46 -4.23
CA TRP A 34 20.71 -11.90 -3.77
C TRP A 34 20.64 -12.97 -2.66
N ASP A 35 19.44 -13.43 -2.30
CA ASP A 35 19.19 -14.46 -1.27
C ASP A 35 19.97 -14.20 0.04
N LEU A 36 20.01 -12.93 0.50
CA LEU A 36 20.87 -12.52 1.62
C LEU A 36 20.39 -13.02 2.99
N ALA A 37 19.26 -13.72 3.07
CA ALA A 37 18.65 -14.14 4.32
C ALA A 37 17.94 -15.50 4.18
N PRO A 38 17.66 -16.20 5.29
CA PRO A 38 16.87 -17.43 5.25
C PRO A 38 15.50 -17.17 4.61
N ARG A 39 14.99 -18.15 3.83
CA ARG A 39 13.68 -18.06 3.15
C ARG A 39 12.56 -17.57 4.07
N MET A 40 12.52 -18.03 5.31
CA MET A 40 11.50 -17.62 6.28
C MET A 40 11.58 -16.12 6.60
N THR A 41 12.79 -15.59 6.78
CA THR A 41 13.04 -14.17 7.02
C THR A 41 12.66 -13.33 5.79
N ILE A 42 13.02 -13.78 4.59
CA ILE A 42 12.66 -13.12 3.33
C ILE A 42 11.13 -13.02 3.19
N LEU A 43 10.41 -14.11 3.47
CA LEU A 43 8.94 -14.13 3.42
C LEU A 43 8.31 -13.11 4.39
N TRP A 44 8.76 -13.08 5.65
CA TRP A 44 8.22 -12.14 6.62
C TRP A 44 8.53 -10.68 6.28
N VAL A 45 9.77 -10.37 5.89
CA VAL A 45 10.16 -9.02 5.49
C VAL A 45 9.35 -8.57 4.27
N THR A 46 9.19 -9.44 3.28
CA THR A 46 8.41 -9.15 2.07
C THR A 46 6.93 -8.93 2.40
N ALA A 47 6.34 -9.75 3.28
CA ALA A 47 4.95 -9.60 3.69
C ALA A 47 4.72 -8.25 4.40
N ILE A 48 5.59 -7.88 5.34
CA ILE A 48 5.50 -6.60 6.05
C ILE A 48 5.67 -5.42 5.06
N ALA A 49 6.66 -5.51 4.18
CA ALA A 49 6.89 -4.48 3.18
C ALA A 49 5.72 -4.35 2.20
N ALA A 50 5.07 -5.46 1.82
CA ALA A 50 3.89 -5.43 0.96
C ALA A 50 2.72 -4.69 1.63
N VAL A 51 2.46 -4.93 2.92
CA VAL A 51 1.43 -4.22 3.69
C VAL A 51 1.75 -2.71 3.77
N LEU A 52 2.98 -2.36 4.08
CA LEU A 52 3.44 -0.97 4.11
C LEU A 52 3.35 -0.31 2.72
N GLN A 53 3.60 -1.06 1.65
CA GLN A 53 3.52 -0.56 0.28
C GLN A 53 2.09 -0.26 -0.15
N ILE A 54 1.13 -1.09 0.26
CA ILE A 54 -0.30 -0.82 0.06
C ILE A 54 -0.67 0.49 0.79
N ALA A 55 -0.25 0.64 2.05
CA ALA A 55 -0.51 1.86 2.80
C ALA A 55 0.11 3.12 2.15
N ALA A 56 1.33 3.01 1.62
CA ALA A 56 1.97 4.09 0.88
C ALA A 56 1.19 4.46 -0.40
N HIS A 57 0.74 3.48 -1.18
CA HIS A 57 -0.05 3.74 -2.39
C HIS A 57 -1.39 4.40 -2.08
N LEU A 58 -2.10 3.89 -1.07
CA LEU A 58 -3.37 4.48 -0.62
C LEU A 58 -3.17 5.93 -0.13
N ARG A 59 -2.05 6.25 0.50
CA ARG A 59 -1.81 7.62 0.98
C ARG A 59 -1.34 8.58 -0.12
N PHE A 60 -0.37 8.18 -0.93
CA PHE A 60 0.28 9.07 -1.90
C PHE A 60 -0.40 9.09 -3.26
N PHE A 61 -0.87 7.94 -3.76
CA PHE A 61 -1.51 7.85 -5.07
C PHE A 61 -3.01 8.07 -4.99
N LEU A 62 -3.69 7.45 -4.01
CA LEU A 62 -5.11 7.67 -3.79
C LEU A 62 -5.39 8.97 -2.99
N HIS A 63 -4.34 9.75 -2.69
CA HIS A 63 -4.41 11.09 -2.14
C HIS A 63 -5.27 11.20 -0.85
N ILE A 64 -5.31 10.15 -0.03
CA ILE A 64 -6.01 10.16 1.25
C ILE A 64 -5.33 11.17 2.19
N ARG A 65 -5.86 12.39 2.24
CA ARG A 65 -5.40 13.46 3.14
C ARG A 65 -6.15 13.37 4.47
N LEU A 66 -5.58 12.67 5.46
CA LEU A 66 -6.11 12.68 6.84
C LEU A 66 -6.04 14.05 7.53
N LYS A 67 -5.23 14.98 6.99
CA LYS A 67 -5.03 16.31 7.58
C LYS A 67 -5.94 17.32 6.88
N GLY A 68 -6.96 17.80 7.59
CA GLY A 68 -7.91 18.82 7.10
C GLY A 68 -9.25 18.27 6.60
N GLN A 69 -9.50 16.96 6.69
CA GLN A 69 -10.79 16.36 6.38
C GLN A 69 -11.79 16.47 7.53
N THR A 70 -13.08 16.57 7.19
CA THR A 70 -14.16 16.48 8.16
C THR A 70 -14.23 15.06 8.73
N ARG A 71 -14.87 14.90 9.90
CA ARG A 71 -15.02 13.57 10.52
C ARG A 71 -15.79 12.60 9.62
N GLU A 72 -16.72 13.11 8.81
CA GLU A 72 -17.54 12.33 7.88
C GLU A 72 -16.68 11.74 6.75
N ASP A 73 -15.82 12.54 6.13
CA ASP A 73 -14.92 12.08 5.07
C ASP A 73 -13.97 10.98 5.57
N LEU A 74 -13.47 11.11 6.80
CA LEU A 74 -12.63 10.09 7.41
C LEU A 74 -13.39 8.77 7.61
N HIS A 75 -14.67 8.81 8.00
CA HIS A 75 -15.50 7.60 8.13
C HIS A 75 -15.74 6.95 6.77
N LEU A 76 -16.02 7.74 5.73
CA LEU A 76 -16.15 7.24 4.35
C LEU A 76 -14.89 6.51 3.89
N ILE A 77 -13.71 7.11 4.08
CA ILE A 77 -12.44 6.50 3.69
C ILE A 77 -12.17 5.22 4.47
N LEU A 78 -12.40 5.23 5.79
CA LEU A 78 -12.21 4.04 6.62
C LEU A 78 -13.16 2.92 6.19
N PHE A 79 -14.42 3.25 5.91
CA PHE A 79 -15.41 2.29 5.44
C PHE A 79 -15.06 1.70 4.07
N THR A 80 -14.68 2.52 3.09
CA THR A 80 -14.23 2.04 1.78
C THR A 80 -12.98 1.16 1.91
N THR A 81 -12.02 1.55 2.74
CA THR A 81 -10.80 0.75 2.97
C THR A 81 -11.12 -0.59 3.62
N LEU A 82 -12.05 -0.62 4.58
CA LEU A 82 -12.52 -1.85 5.22
C LEU A 82 -13.17 -2.79 4.19
N ILE A 83 -14.05 -2.28 3.33
CA ILE A 83 -14.68 -3.07 2.26
C ILE A 83 -13.62 -3.64 1.32
N LEU A 84 -12.64 -2.85 0.88
CA LEU A 84 -11.57 -3.31 0.00
C LEU A 84 -10.76 -4.45 0.64
N LEU A 85 -10.46 -4.34 1.94
CA LEU A 85 -9.74 -5.37 2.68
C LEU A 85 -10.58 -6.65 2.80
N LEU A 86 -11.87 -6.52 3.12
CA LEU A 86 -12.78 -7.66 3.20
C LEU A 86 -12.97 -8.35 1.83
N MET A 87 -13.14 -7.59 0.75
CA MET A 87 -13.27 -8.16 -0.60
C MET A 87 -11.98 -8.84 -1.04
N GLY A 88 -10.83 -8.17 -0.93
CA GLY A 88 -9.54 -8.74 -1.34
C GLY A 88 -9.12 -9.93 -0.48
N GLY A 89 -9.12 -9.75 0.85
CA GLY A 89 -8.77 -10.81 1.79
C GLY A 89 -9.76 -11.98 1.76
N GLY A 90 -11.06 -11.68 1.68
CA GLY A 90 -12.11 -12.69 1.53
C GLY A 90 -11.99 -13.47 0.23
N THR A 91 -11.61 -12.84 -0.88
CA THR A 91 -11.35 -13.52 -2.15
C THR A 91 -10.18 -14.49 -2.02
N ILE A 92 -9.07 -14.05 -1.43
CA ILE A 92 -7.90 -14.92 -1.20
C ILE A 92 -8.27 -16.11 -0.30
N TRP A 93 -8.99 -15.86 0.79
CA TRP A 93 -9.44 -16.92 1.70
C TRP A 93 -10.39 -17.91 1.01
N LEU A 94 -11.35 -17.41 0.24
CA LEU A 94 -12.30 -18.22 -0.50
C LEU A 94 -11.57 -19.11 -1.51
N LEU A 95 -10.64 -18.54 -2.29
CA LEU A 95 -9.83 -19.28 -3.27
C LEU A 95 -8.97 -20.34 -2.60
N TRP A 96 -8.38 -20.04 -1.44
CA TRP A 96 -7.63 -21.04 -0.66
C TRP A 96 -8.54 -22.18 -0.24
N ASN A 97 -9.71 -21.89 0.34
CA ASN A 97 -10.66 -22.89 0.79
C ASN A 97 -11.25 -23.72 -0.38
N LEU A 98 -11.43 -23.13 -1.55
CA LEU A 98 -11.81 -23.87 -2.76
C LEU A 98 -10.68 -24.79 -3.23
N HIS A 99 -9.43 -24.31 -3.23
CA HIS A 99 -8.26 -25.12 -3.60
C HIS A 99 -8.12 -26.33 -2.68
N THR A 100 -8.22 -26.18 -1.36
CA THR A 100 -8.15 -27.32 -0.42
C THR A 100 -9.31 -28.29 -0.49
N ARG A 101 -10.45 -27.89 -1.09
CA ARG A 101 -11.62 -28.78 -1.27
C ARG A 101 -11.61 -29.51 -2.62
N MET A 102 -10.97 -28.91 -3.63
CA MET A 102 -10.91 -29.44 -4.99
C MET A 102 -9.58 -30.14 -5.31
N GLY A 103 -8.60 -30.10 -4.39
CA GLY A 103 -7.34 -30.83 -4.44
C GLY A 103 -7.34 -32.07 -3.56
#